data_AF-A0A8J7C840-F1
#
_entry.id   AF-A0A8J7C840-F1
#
_cell.length_a   1.000
_cell.length_b   1.000
_cell.length_c   1.000
_cell.angle_alpha   90.00
_cell.angle_beta   90.00
_cell.angle_gamma   90.00
#
_symmetry.space_group_name_H-M   'P 1'
#
loop_
_entity.id
_entity.type
_entity.pdbx_description
1 polymer ?
#
loop_
_entity_poly.entity_id
_entity_poly.type
_entity_poly.pdbx_seq_one_letter_code
_entity_poly.pdbx_strand_id
1 'polypeptide(L)'
;MNLSQAYLEWEQQTELRGVERGKEQERREIVENLLLARFGVLDSQLAAIVQPILNLPATEYAALLLQFSSLSREDLLARFG
;
A
#
# COMPACT_ATOMS: atom_id res chain seq x y z
N MET A 1 38.24 -11.44 9.03
CA MET A 1 37.41 -11.68 10.24
C MET A 1 36.15 -12.38 9.78
N ASN A 2 35.78 -13.52 10.39
CA ASN A 2 34.55 -14.24 10.05
C ASN A 2 33.40 -13.67 10.90
N LEU A 3 32.30 -13.25 10.27
CA LEU A 3 31.14 -12.70 10.98
C LEU A 3 30.46 -13.81 11.78
N SER A 4 29.93 -13.49 12.96
CA SER A 4 29.16 -14.46 13.74
C SER A 4 27.86 -14.82 13.02
N GLN A 5 27.37 -16.05 13.20
CA GLN A 5 26.09 -16.51 12.65
C GLN A 5 24.93 -15.56 13.01
N ALA A 6 24.91 -15.05 14.25
CA ALA A 6 23.90 -14.09 14.71
C ALA A 6 23.91 -12.77 13.93
N TYR A 7 25.08 -12.31 13.46
CA TYR A 7 25.16 -11.11 12.63
C TYR A 7 24.54 -11.33 11.26
N LEU A 8 24.84 -12.48 10.62
CA LEU A 8 24.30 -12.82 9.30
C LEU A 8 22.77 -12.95 9.34
N GLU A 9 22.22 -13.57 10.38
CA GLU A 9 20.78 -13.67 10.59
C GLU A 9 20.14 -12.29 10.81
N TRP A 10 20.78 -11.43 11.62
CA TRP A 10 20.31 -10.07 11.86
C TRP A 10 20.31 -9.22 10.58
N GLU A 11 21.34 -9.35 9.75
CA GLU A 11 21.46 -8.66 8.46
C GLU A 11 20.34 -9.09 7.51
N GLN A 12 20.12 -10.39 7.35
CA GLN A 12 19.01 -10.92 6.54
C GLN A 12 17.65 -10.46 7.03
N GLN A 13 17.38 -10.51 8.35
CA GLN A 13 16.13 -10.03 8.90
C GLN A 13 15.94 -8.53 8.69
N THR A 14 17.01 -7.76 8.72
CA THR A 14 16.98 -6.31 8.48
C THR A 14 16.68 -6.00 7.02
N GLU A 15 17.29 -6.72 6.09
CA GLU A 15 17.00 -6.63 4.66
C GLU A 15 15.54 -6.96 4.36
N LEU A 16 15.02 -8.09 4.89
CA LEU A 16 13.62 -8.49 4.73
C LEU A 16 12.66 -7.43 5.27
N ARG A 17 12.92 -6.89 6.47
CA ARG A 17 12.11 -5.79 7.02
C ARG A 17 12.17 -4.53 6.16
N GLY A 18 13.33 -4.23 5.58
CA GLY A 18 13.49 -3.09 4.66
C GLY A 18 12.64 -3.25 3.40
N VAL A 19 12.66 -4.43 2.79
CA VAL A 19 11.86 -4.76 1.62
C VAL A 19 10.36 -4.65 1.91
N GLU A 20 9.89 -5.21 3.03
CA GLU A 20 8.46 -5.16 3.37
C GLU A 20 7.98 -3.73 3.66
N ARG A 21 8.80 -2.92 4.36
CA ARG A 21 8.51 -1.49 4.57
C ARG A 21 8.46 -0.71 3.25
N GLY A 22 9.41 -0.97 2.35
CA GLY A 22 9.45 -0.33 1.03
C GLY A 22 8.19 -0.63 0.22
N LYS A 23 7.75 -1.90 0.21
CA LYS A 23 6.49 -2.31 -0.45
C LYS A 23 5.27 -1.61 0.15
N GLU A 24 5.16 -1.55 1.47
CA GLU A 24 4.04 -0.88 2.14
C GLU A 24 3.99 0.62 1.80
N GLN A 25 5.16 1.28 1.83
CA GLN A 25 5.28 2.70 1.52
C GLN A 25 4.94 2.99 0.06
N GLU A 26 5.52 2.24 -0.89
CA GLU A 26 5.22 2.40 -2.31
C GLU A 26 3.73 2.18 -2.58
N ARG A 27 3.14 1.15 -1.98
CA ARG A 27 1.72 0.86 -2.12
C ARG A 27 0.84 2.00 -1.61
N ARG A 28 1.21 2.61 -0.48
CA ARG A 28 0.55 3.82 0.05
C ARG A 28 0.63 4.97 -0.94
N GLU A 29 1.83 5.28 -1.41
CA GLU A 29 2.07 6.40 -2.33
C GLU A 29 1.29 6.21 -3.63
N ILE A 30 1.20 4.99 -4.18
CA ILE A 30 0.39 4.69 -5.36
C ILE A 30 -1.09 4.99 -5.12
N VAL A 31 -1.65 4.51 -4.01
CA VAL A 31 -3.08 4.70 -3.70
C VAL A 31 -3.40 6.18 -3.48
N GLU A 32 -2.60 6.88 -2.67
CA GLU A 32 -2.80 8.30 -2.38
C GLU A 32 -2.69 9.15 -3.67
N ASN A 33 -1.68 8.90 -4.50
CA ASN A 33 -1.51 9.61 -5.78
C ASN A 33 -2.63 9.29 -6.78
N LEU A 34 -3.12 8.05 -6.85
CA LEU A 34 -4.26 7.71 -7.70
C LEU A 34 -5.54 8.41 -7.26
N LEU A 35 -5.83 8.42 -5.96
CA LEU A 35 -6.99 9.13 -5.41
C LEU A 35 -6.89 10.63 -5.69
N LEU A 36 -5.73 11.23 -5.44
CA LEU A 36 -5.48 12.65 -5.72
C LEU A 36 -5.62 12.97 -7.21
N ALA A 37 -5.04 12.16 -8.09
CA ALA A 37 -5.10 12.38 -9.54
C ALA A 37 -6.52 12.24 -10.09
N ARG A 38 -7.34 11.34 -9.54
CA ARG A 38 -8.72 11.11 -10.01
C ARG A 38 -9.73 12.09 -9.44
N PHE A 39 -9.60 12.46 -8.17
CA PHE A 39 -10.61 13.25 -7.46
C PHE A 39 -10.15 14.68 -7.13
N GLY A 40 -8.92 15.04 -7.48
CA GLY A 40 -8.34 16.38 -7.32
C GLY A 40 -7.93 16.73 -5.89
N VAL A 41 -8.54 16.11 -4.88
CA VAL A 41 -8.19 16.28 -3.46
C VAL A 41 -8.28 14.94 -2.73
N LEU A 42 -7.32 14.71 -1.83
CA LEU A 42 -7.39 13.62 -0.86
C LEU A 42 -7.96 14.17 0.45
N ASP A 43 -9.29 14.31 0.51
CA ASP A 43 -9.97 14.72 1.74
C ASP A 43 -10.01 13.61 2.79
N SER A 44 -10.54 13.91 3.98
CA SER A 44 -10.58 12.99 5.11
C SER A 44 -11.32 11.69 4.83
N GLN A 45 -12.36 11.70 3.98
CA GLN A 45 -13.07 10.47 3.63
C GLN A 45 -12.20 9.57 2.75
N LEU A 46 -11.53 10.15 1.75
CA LEU A 46 -10.63 9.39 0.89
C LEU A 46 -9.34 8.96 1.60
N ALA A 47 -8.83 9.76 2.53
CA ALA A 47 -7.70 9.39 3.37
C ALA A 47 -8.03 8.19 4.28
N ALA A 48 -9.27 8.12 4.79
CA ALA A 48 -9.71 7.03 5.66
C ALA A 48 -9.72 5.66 4.95
N ILE A 49 -9.99 5.62 3.66
CA ILE A 49 -10.02 4.36 2.88
C ILE A 49 -8.65 3.86 2.43
N VAL A 50 -7.59 4.68 2.55
CA VAL A 50 -6.23 4.28 2.15
C VAL A 50 -5.79 3.04 2.93
N GLN A 51 -5.88 3.04 4.26
CA GLN A 51 -5.42 1.91 5.06
C GLN A 51 -6.19 0.60 4.77
N PRO A 52 -7.54 0.59 4.69
CA PRO A 52 -8.29 -0.57 4.20
C PRO A 52 -7.80 -1.11 2.85
N ILE A 53 -7.50 -0.22 1.88
CA ILE A 53 -6.95 -0.62 0.58
C ILE A 53 -5.56 -1.25 0.73
N LEU A 54 -4.69 -0.70 1.60
CA LEU A 54 -3.35 -1.25 1.83
C LEU A 54 -3.37 -2.63 2.48
N ASN A 55 -4.38 -2.90 3.30
CA ASN A 55 -4.56 -4.20 3.97
C ASN A 55 -5.08 -5.31 3.03
N LEU A 56 -5.49 -4.98 1.79
CA LEU A 56 -5.96 -5.99 0.85
C LEU A 56 -4.84 -7.00 0.50
N PRO A 57 -5.18 -8.28 0.34
CA PRO A 57 -4.29 -9.26 -0.28
C PRO A 57 -3.75 -8.77 -1.62
N ALA A 58 -2.54 -9.19 -1.99
CA ALA A 58 -1.86 -8.71 -3.21
C ALA A 58 -2.70 -8.91 -4.48
N THR A 59 -3.45 -10.01 -4.58
CA THR A 59 -4.33 -10.32 -5.72
C THR A 59 -5.54 -9.38 -5.78
N GLU A 60 -6.18 -9.11 -4.64
CA GLU A 60 -7.31 -8.18 -4.54
C GLU A 60 -6.89 -6.75 -4.80
N TYR A 61 -5.69 -6.38 -4.35
CA TYR A 61 -5.09 -5.08 -4.65
C TYR A 61 -4.84 -4.91 -6.15
N ALA A 62 -4.23 -5.89 -6.80
CA ALA A 62 -3.99 -5.85 -8.24
C ALA A 62 -5.32 -5.75 -9.02
N ALA A 63 -6.34 -6.50 -8.62
CA ALA A 63 -7.67 -6.40 -9.20
C ALA A 63 -8.30 -5.00 -8.99
N LEU A 64 -8.16 -4.42 -7.80
CA LEU A 64 -8.63 -3.07 -7.50
C LEU A 64 -7.93 -2.03 -8.38
N LEU A 65 -6.61 -2.12 -8.59
CA LEU A 65 -5.86 -1.20 -9.45
C LEU A 65 -6.37 -1.19 -10.90
N LEU A 66 -6.75 -2.35 -11.44
CA LEU A 66 -7.34 -2.45 -12.78
C LEU A 66 -8.74 -1.84 -12.85
N GLN A 67 -9.52 -1.99 -11.77
CA GLN A 67 -10.88 -1.45 -11.65
C GLN A 67 -10.89 0.03 -11.27
N PHE A 68 -9.78 0.57 -10.80
CA PHE A 68 -9.70 1.91 -10.21
C PHE A 68 -10.23 2.96 -11.18
N SER A 69 -9.87 2.88 -12.47
CA SER A 69 -10.35 3.83 -13.49
C SER A 69 -11.88 3.86 -13.65
N SER A 70 -12.55 2.74 -13.39
CA SER A 70 -14.02 2.60 -13.51
C SER A 70 -14.82 2.90 -12.24
N LEU A 71 -14.20 2.81 -11.06
CA LEU A 71 -14.91 3.00 -9.79
C LEU A 71 -15.16 4.49 -9.53
N SER A 72 -16.39 4.86 -9.16
CA SER A 72 -16.70 6.21 -8.69
C SER A 72 -16.11 6.45 -7.30
N ARG A 73 -16.13 7.72 -6.88
CA ARG A 73 -15.74 8.10 -5.52
C ARG A 73 -16.65 7.40 -4.49
N GLU A 74 -17.95 7.41 -4.76
CA GLU A 74 -18.99 6.87 -3.90
C GLU A 74 -18.87 5.34 -3.78
N ASP A 75 -18.56 4.64 -4.87
CA ASP A 75 -18.32 3.18 -4.84
C ASP A 75 -17.10 2.83 -3.98
N LEU A 76 -16.02 3.60 -4.08
CA LEU A 76 -14.81 3.39 -3.27
C LEU A 76 -15.11 3.60 -1.78
N LEU A 77 -15.83 4.68 -1.44
CA LEU A 77 -16.24 4.95 -0.06
C LEU A 77 -17.22 3.91 0.47
N ALA A 78 -18.17 3.44 -0.35
CA ALA A 78 -19.11 2.39 0.07
C ALA A 78 -18.40 1.04 0.31
N ARG A 79 -17.31 0.77 -0.41
CA ARG A 79 -16.56 -0.48 -0.31
C ARG A 79 -15.55 -0.48 0.84
N PHE A 80 -14.93 0.65 1.14
CA PHE A 80 -13.78 0.73 2.05
C PHE A 80 -13.93 1.72 3.21
N GLY A 81 -14.96 2.56 3.19
CA GLY A 81 -15.23 3.59 4.20
C GLY A 81 -15.98 3.08 5.43
#